data_AF-A0A938PCB1-F1
#
_entry.id   AF-A0A938PCB1-F1
#
_cell.length_a   1.000
_cell.length_b   1.000
_cell.length_c   1.000
_cell.angle_alpha   90.00
_cell.angle_beta   90.00
_cell.angle_gamma   90.00
#
_symmetry.space_group_name_H-M   'P 1'
#
loop_
_entity.id
_entity.type
_entity.pdbx_description
1 polymer ?
#
loop_
_entity_poly.entity_id
_entity_poly.type
_entity_poly.pdbx_seq_one_letter_code
_entity_poly.pdbx_strand_id
1 'polypeptide(L)'
;MFSLILTVGKVSAREIYYFKGRNYGSESVFNPISLFLNAGFDMIQVDRNRKIFNLPLNRGAKNVLRNLANPFTPIRNYGTWNFIRDQILPISFERNNAQYWPNYTLHLIGGGMTYVNMTEWYSYYKFPSPEIFSLLTYAMYHFINEAVENDTHQGDNVDPIADIYIFDIGAVILFSFDNVKKFFAEDLNLADWSLQPSFILMDEPELHNNGQFFSIKWKFPFSDHLHLFYYFGTNGVGGLSYKFDSGEAISLGVGMAASEFITLNAISNKKTLDLVWNLGLFYDLNNSLLANISWTKKTDYMINVNIYPGLIKIGDISPGLWLAINKNGSSIWGLNFSWLPFGFALK
;
A
#
# COMPACT_ATOMS: atom_id res chain seq x y z
N MET A 1 -13.75 40.84 17.88
CA MET A 1 -14.49 39.81 18.64
C MET A 1 -15.38 39.07 17.65
N PHE A 2 -14.87 38.02 17.01
CA PHE A 2 -15.62 37.17 16.08
C PHE A 2 -15.83 35.82 16.76
N SER A 3 -17.05 35.57 17.23
CA SER A 3 -17.43 34.25 17.75
C SER A 3 -17.80 33.36 16.57
N LEU A 4 -16.96 32.36 16.31
CA LEU A 4 -17.26 31.27 15.39
C LEU A 4 -18.23 30.32 16.10
N ILE A 5 -19.50 30.31 15.69
CA ILE A 5 -20.51 29.36 16.19
C ILE A 5 -20.23 28.02 15.51
N LEU A 6 -19.59 27.10 16.24
CA LEU A 6 -19.55 25.69 15.90
C LEU A 6 -20.94 25.11 16.12
N THR A 7 -21.68 24.91 15.03
CA THR A 7 -22.88 24.09 15.04
C THR A 7 -22.45 22.65 15.25
N VAL A 8 -22.71 22.11 16.45
CA VAL A 8 -22.61 20.69 16.73
C VAL A 8 -23.76 20.00 15.99
N GLY A 9 -23.51 19.64 14.73
CA GLY A 9 -24.38 18.73 14.00
C GLY A 9 -24.50 17.43 14.77
N LYS A 10 -25.69 16.83 14.77
CA LYS A 10 -25.90 15.48 15.31
C LYS A 10 -24.91 14.54 14.60
N VAL A 11 -23.97 14.01 15.36
CA VAL A 11 -23.04 12.97 14.90
C VAL A 11 -23.90 11.73 14.67
N SER A 12 -24.37 11.53 13.44
CA SER A 12 -24.81 10.23 12.98
C SER A 12 -23.65 9.26 13.20
N ALA A 13 -23.90 8.12 13.82
CA ALA A 13 -22.89 7.08 13.96
C ALA A 13 -22.46 6.69 12.54
N ARG A 14 -21.24 7.08 12.16
CA ARG A 14 -20.69 6.78 10.84
C ARG A 14 -20.54 5.26 10.73
N GLU A 15 -21.06 4.68 9.67
CA GLU A 15 -20.85 3.27 9.38
C GLU A 15 -19.35 3.01 9.19
N ILE A 16 -18.84 1.99 9.87
CA ILE A 16 -17.44 1.59 9.82
C ILE A 16 -17.33 0.45 8.80
N TYR A 17 -16.46 0.58 7.81
CA TYR A 17 -16.25 -0.41 6.76
C TYR A 17 -14.97 -1.22 6.95
N TYR A 18 -13.84 -0.58 7.22
CA TYR A 18 -12.50 -1.20 7.18
C TYR A 18 -11.85 -1.34 8.57
N PHE A 19 -11.71 -0.24 9.34
CA PHE A 19 -11.02 -0.24 10.63
C PHE A 19 -11.96 -0.64 11.77
N LYS A 20 -11.85 -1.86 12.29
CA LYS A 20 -12.74 -2.39 13.34
C LYS A 20 -12.15 -2.35 14.75
N GLY A 21 -10.92 -1.86 14.93
CA GLY A 21 -10.21 -1.84 16.21
C GLY A 21 -9.75 -3.22 16.68
N ARG A 22 -9.43 -4.13 15.76
CA ARG A 22 -8.98 -5.50 16.09
C ARG A 22 -7.62 -5.49 16.79
N ASN A 23 -7.50 -6.30 17.83
CA ASN A 23 -6.24 -6.52 18.56
C ASN A 23 -5.38 -7.66 17.97
N TYR A 24 -5.66 -8.07 16.74
CA TYR A 24 -4.93 -9.11 16.01
C TYR A 24 -4.78 -8.76 14.52
N GLY A 25 -3.88 -9.49 13.87
CA GLY A 25 -3.59 -9.41 12.44
C GLY A 25 -2.99 -8.09 11.99
N SER A 26 -2.97 -7.85 10.68
CA SER A 26 -2.46 -6.61 10.07
C SER A 26 -3.13 -5.36 10.63
N GLU A 27 -4.43 -5.43 10.95
CA GLU A 27 -5.16 -4.28 11.51
C GLU A 27 -4.60 -3.84 12.88
N SER A 28 -4.10 -4.77 13.69
CA SER A 28 -3.58 -4.44 15.03
C SER A 28 -2.29 -3.63 15.05
N VAL A 29 -1.56 -3.63 13.93
CA VAL A 29 -0.36 -2.82 13.74
C VAL A 29 -0.62 -1.60 12.86
N PHE A 30 -1.82 -1.49 12.28
CA PHE A 30 -2.22 -0.38 11.43
C PHE A 30 -2.37 0.91 12.24
N ASN A 31 -1.58 1.90 11.87
CA ASN A 31 -1.54 3.23 12.45
C ASN A 31 -0.90 4.23 11.47
N PRO A 32 -1.06 5.55 11.66
CA PRO A 32 -0.52 6.56 10.73
C PRO A 32 0.98 6.42 10.42
N ILE A 33 1.79 6.04 11.41
CA ILE A 33 3.25 5.87 11.22
C ILE A 33 3.53 4.61 10.40
N SER A 34 2.89 3.47 10.74
CA SER A 34 3.06 2.24 9.96
C SER A 34 2.59 2.42 8.51
N LEU A 35 1.49 3.15 8.28
CA LEU A 35 1.02 3.46 6.93
C LEU A 35 2.04 4.31 6.19
N PHE A 36 2.53 5.38 6.82
CA PHE A 36 3.54 6.25 6.22
C PHE A 36 4.82 5.48 5.85
N LEU A 37 5.26 4.54 6.68
CA LEU A 37 6.44 3.71 6.41
C LEU A 37 6.19 2.65 5.34
N ASN A 38 5.02 2.01 5.33
CA ASN A 38 4.66 1.01 4.33
C ASN A 38 4.44 1.62 2.96
N ALA A 39 3.59 2.65 2.89
CA ALA A 39 3.13 3.25 1.64
C ALA A 39 4.03 4.38 1.14
N GLY A 40 4.57 5.22 2.04
CA GLY A 40 5.43 6.33 1.65
C GLY A 40 6.83 5.89 1.18
N PHE A 41 7.26 4.70 1.58
CA PHE A 41 8.53 4.12 1.16
C PHE A 41 8.33 2.81 0.40
N ASP A 42 7.16 2.58 -0.18
CA ASP A 42 6.80 1.31 -0.82
C ASP A 42 7.79 0.95 -1.94
N MET A 43 8.26 1.96 -2.67
CA MET A 43 9.25 1.81 -3.72
C MET A 43 10.64 1.35 -3.26
N ILE A 44 10.93 1.32 -1.95
CA ILE A 44 12.13 0.65 -1.42
C ILE A 44 12.17 -0.83 -1.81
N GLN A 45 11.00 -1.44 -2.03
CA GLN A 45 10.88 -2.85 -2.41
C GLN A 45 11.38 -3.15 -3.83
N VAL A 46 11.54 -2.14 -4.70
CA VAL A 46 11.86 -2.27 -6.13
C VAL A 46 13.25 -1.68 -6.42
N ASP A 47 14.30 -2.41 -6.07
CA ASP A 47 15.71 -2.07 -6.32
C ASP A 47 16.11 -0.65 -5.85
N ARG A 48 15.93 -0.43 -4.56
CA ARG A 48 16.20 0.86 -3.90
C ARG A 48 16.93 0.65 -2.58
N ASN A 49 17.62 1.71 -2.16
CA ASN A 49 18.38 1.69 -0.91
C ASN A 49 17.42 1.66 0.30
N ARG A 50 17.64 0.71 1.21
CA ARG A 50 16.87 0.57 2.45
C ARG A 50 17.23 1.62 3.50
N LYS A 51 18.35 2.33 3.33
CA LYS A 51 18.82 3.41 4.21
C LYS A 51 18.03 4.69 3.93
N ILE A 52 16.86 4.82 4.56
CA ILE A 52 15.88 5.86 4.21
C ILE A 52 16.40 7.28 4.37
N PHE A 53 17.33 7.51 5.30
CA PHE A 53 17.94 8.82 5.54
C PHE A 53 19.00 9.19 4.49
N ASN A 54 19.46 8.22 3.70
CA ASN A 54 20.41 8.42 2.60
C ASN A 54 19.71 8.54 1.24
N LEU A 55 18.38 8.41 1.20
CA LEU A 55 17.61 8.61 -0.03
C LEU A 55 17.67 10.08 -0.45
N PRO A 56 17.79 10.39 -1.76
CA PRO A 56 17.85 11.75 -2.27
C PRO A 56 16.47 12.44 -2.29
N LEU A 57 15.70 12.33 -1.20
CA LEU A 57 14.33 12.81 -1.07
C LEU A 57 14.16 14.28 -1.47
N ASN A 58 15.15 15.14 -1.17
CA ASN A 58 15.12 16.54 -1.57
C ASN A 58 15.09 16.71 -3.10
N ARG A 59 15.87 15.92 -3.83
CA ARG A 59 15.90 15.96 -5.31
C ARG A 59 14.59 15.39 -5.86
N GLY A 60 14.18 14.22 -5.39
CA GLY A 60 12.91 13.60 -5.77
C GLY A 60 11.72 14.52 -5.55
N ALA A 61 11.57 15.06 -4.34
CA ALA A 61 10.50 15.99 -3.96
C ALA A 61 10.52 17.27 -4.82
N LYS A 62 11.69 17.84 -5.10
CA LYS A 62 11.81 18.99 -6.02
C LYS A 62 11.30 18.66 -7.42
N ASN A 63 11.63 17.47 -7.94
CA ASN A 63 11.16 17.06 -9.26
C ASN A 63 9.64 16.87 -9.27
N VAL A 64 9.08 16.20 -8.26
CA VAL A 64 7.63 16.01 -8.08
C VAL A 64 6.93 17.38 -8.04
N LEU A 65 7.35 18.28 -7.15
CA LEU A 65 6.76 19.61 -7.03
C LEU A 65 6.84 20.41 -8.32
N ARG A 66 7.96 20.33 -9.06
CA ARG A 66 8.11 21.02 -10.35
C ARG A 66 7.11 20.51 -11.39
N ASN A 67 6.93 19.20 -11.49
CA ASN A 67 5.98 18.59 -12.44
C ASN A 67 4.53 18.87 -12.05
N LEU A 68 4.20 18.84 -10.76
CA LEU A 68 2.87 19.22 -10.26
C LEU A 68 2.57 20.71 -10.48
N ALA A 69 3.53 21.60 -10.22
CA ALA A 69 3.35 23.04 -10.38
C ALA A 69 3.18 23.47 -11.86
N ASN A 70 3.65 22.65 -12.81
CA ASN A 70 3.48 22.90 -14.24
C ASN A 70 3.17 21.58 -14.99
N PRO A 71 1.95 21.04 -14.85
CA PRO A 71 1.65 19.70 -15.33
C PRO A 71 1.54 19.61 -16.85
N PHE A 72 1.20 20.73 -17.51
CA PHE A 72 0.97 20.74 -18.95
C PHE A 72 2.27 20.60 -19.77
N THR A 73 3.40 21.10 -19.28
CA THR A 73 4.69 20.97 -20.00
C THR A 73 5.14 19.51 -20.09
N PRO A 74 5.26 18.74 -18.98
CA PRO A 74 5.59 17.32 -19.04
C PRO A 74 4.62 16.51 -19.88
N ILE A 75 3.30 16.75 -19.75
CA ILE A 75 2.28 16.05 -20.56
C ILE A 75 2.48 16.31 -22.05
N ARG A 76 2.71 17.57 -22.45
CA ARG A 76 2.93 17.90 -23.85
C ARG A 76 4.20 17.26 -24.40
N ASN A 77 5.28 17.25 -23.63
CA ASN A 77 6.56 16.68 -24.03
C ASN A 77 6.52 15.14 -24.08
N TYR A 78 5.74 14.49 -23.21
CA TYR A 78 5.44 13.05 -23.24
C TYR A 78 4.51 12.68 -24.42
N GLY A 79 3.65 13.63 -24.82
CA GLY A 79 2.59 13.46 -25.79
C GLY A 79 1.25 13.21 -25.09
N THR A 80 0.28 14.11 -25.27
CA THR A 80 -1.01 14.08 -24.56
C THR A 80 -1.76 12.76 -24.73
N TRP A 81 -1.73 12.18 -25.95
CA TRP A 81 -2.38 10.90 -26.19
C TRP A 81 -1.64 9.73 -25.52
N ASN A 82 -0.30 9.76 -25.51
CA ASN A 82 0.49 8.77 -24.78
C ASN A 82 0.17 8.85 -23.28
N PHE A 83 0.07 10.06 -22.72
CA PHE A 83 -0.32 10.25 -21.32
C PHE A 83 -1.69 9.63 -21.03
N ILE A 84 -2.71 9.94 -21.84
CA ILE A 84 -4.05 9.38 -21.66
C ILE A 84 -4.03 7.85 -21.79
N ARG A 85 -3.38 7.30 -22.81
CA ARG A 85 -3.37 5.86 -23.08
C ARG A 85 -2.56 5.07 -22.06
N ASP A 86 -1.39 5.57 -21.67
CA ASP A 86 -0.43 4.84 -20.86
C ASP A 86 -0.74 5.02 -19.36
N GLN A 87 -1.23 6.20 -18.93
CA GLN A 87 -1.45 6.52 -17.51
C GLN A 87 -2.91 6.48 -17.08
N ILE A 88 -3.87 6.82 -17.96
CA ILE A 88 -5.26 7.05 -17.54
C ILE A 88 -6.18 5.91 -17.96
N LEU A 89 -6.17 5.54 -19.25
CA LEU A 89 -7.15 4.62 -19.79
C LEU A 89 -6.61 3.18 -19.81
N PRO A 90 -7.39 2.19 -19.35
CA PRO A 90 -6.98 0.79 -19.36
C PRO A 90 -7.15 0.14 -20.73
N ILE A 91 -6.54 0.73 -21.76
CA ILE A 91 -6.73 0.34 -23.17
C ILE A 91 -5.50 -0.35 -23.78
N SER A 92 -4.38 -0.40 -23.07
CA SER A 92 -3.15 -1.05 -23.53
C SER A 92 -2.86 -2.32 -22.73
N PHE A 93 -2.74 -3.45 -23.42
CA PHE A 93 -2.29 -4.71 -22.81
C PHE A 93 -0.77 -4.94 -22.94
N GLU A 94 -0.06 -4.01 -23.58
CA GLU A 94 1.39 -4.07 -23.68
C GLU A 94 2.01 -3.67 -22.34
N ARG A 95 2.86 -4.55 -21.80
CA ARG A 95 3.55 -4.34 -20.51
C ARG A 95 4.28 -2.99 -20.39
N ASN A 96 4.82 -2.48 -21.49
CA ASN A 96 5.55 -1.21 -21.54
C ASN A 96 4.66 0.04 -21.46
N ASN A 97 3.34 -0.15 -21.58
CA ASN A 97 2.32 0.89 -21.66
C ASN A 97 1.18 0.61 -20.66
N ALA A 98 1.47 -0.13 -19.57
CA ALA A 98 0.50 -0.55 -18.56
C ALA A 98 0.62 0.26 -17.26
N GLN A 99 1.14 1.49 -17.32
CA GLN A 99 1.30 2.38 -16.16
C GLN A 99 -0.04 2.73 -15.51
N TYR A 100 -1.15 2.70 -16.24
CA TYR A 100 -2.49 2.83 -15.68
C TYR A 100 -2.82 1.77 -14.62
N TRP A 101 -2.17 0.59 -14.64
CA TRP A 101 -2.52 -0.51 -13.74
C TRP A 101 -2.27 -0.17 -12.26
N PRO A 102 -1.06 0.25 -11.83
CA PRO A 102 -0.85 0.75 -10.47
C PRO A 102 -1.73 1.97 -10.15
N ASN A 103 -2.02 2.83 -11.12
CA ASN A 103 -2.87 4.00 -10.90
C ASN A 103 -4.31 3.62 -10.49
N TYR A 104 -4.90 2.61 -11.14
CA TYR A 104 -6.21 2.08 -10.72
C TYR A 104 -6.14 1.25 -9.43
N THR A 105 -5.15 0.37 -9.31
CA THR A 105 -5.12 -0.60 -8.21
C THR A 105 -4.62 0.03 -6.92
N LEU A 106 -3.51 0.76 -6.95
CA LEU A 106 -2.87 1.35 -5.77
C LEU A 106 -3.38 2.75 -5.47
N HIS A 107 -3.42 3.66 -6.45
CA HIS A 107 -3.84 5.04 -6.20
C HIS A 107 -5.36 5.17 -6.03
N LEU A 108 -6.15 4.62 -6.95
CA LEU A 108 -7.61 4.76 -6.88
C LEU A 108 -8.27 3.83 -5.86
N ILE A 109 -8.13 2.51 -6.03
CA ILE A 109 -8.83 1.53 -5.19
C ILE A 109 -8.13 1.41 -3.83
N GLY A 110 -6.83 1.13 -3.83
CA GLY A 110 -6.02 1.02 -2.61
C GLY A 110 -5.98 2.33 -1.83
N GLY A 111 -5.76 3.45 -2.50
CA GLY A 111 -5.72 4.77 -1.88
C GLY A 111 -7.07 5.21 -1.32
N GLY A 112 -8.16 4.89 -2.02
CA GLY A 112 -9.51 5.19 -1.56
C GLY A 112 -9.89 4.39 -0.32
N MET A 113 -9.55 3.09 -0.30
CA MET A 113 -9.67 2.25 0.88
C MET A 113 -8.82 2.79 2.04
N THR A 114 -7.56 3.15 1.77
CA THR A 114 -6.63 3.67 2.77
C THR A 114 -7.15 4.97 3.39
N TYR A 115 -7.67 5.89 2.59
CA TYR A 115 -8.29 7.12 3.05
C TYR A 115 -9.46 6.85 4.00
N VAL A 116 -10.33 5.88 3.69
CA VAL A 116 -11.46 5.53 4.57
C VAL A 116 -10.97 4.81 5.83
N ASN A 117 -10.08 3.83 5.70
CA ASN A 117 -9.50 3.08 6.80
C ASN A 117 -8.81 4.02 7.81
N MET A 118 -8.04 4.99 7.32
CA MET A 118 -7.37 5.99 8.16
C MET A 118 -8.35 7.00 8.78
N THR A 119 -9.43 7.36 8.06
CA THR A 119 -10.51 8.17 8.65
C THR A 119 -11.16 7.43 9.81
N GLU A 120 -11.47 6.15 9.65
CA GLU A 120 -12.07 5.31 10.68
C GLU A 120 -11.11 5.09 11.85
N TRP A 121 -9.81 4.95 11.60
CA TRP A 121 -8.77 4.91 12.63
C TRP A 121 -8.77 6.21 13.47
N TYR A 122 -8.72 7.37 12.81
CA TYR A 122 -8.76 8.66 13.52
C TYR A 122 -10.08 8.87 14.28
N SER A 123 -11.21 8.42 13.73
CA SER A 123 -12.50 8.42 14.43
C SER A 123 -12.47 7.51 15.67
N TYR A 124 -11.94 6.30 15.55
CA TYR A 124 -11.82 5.34 16.66
C TYR A 124 -11.00 5.90 17.82
N TYR A 125 -9.89 6.58 17.50
CA TYR A 125 -9.03 7.27 18.48
C TYR A 125 -9.47 8.71 18.82
N LYS A 126 -10.67 9.12 18.41
CA LYS A 126 -11.32 10.39 18.79
C LYS A 126 -10.55 11.66 18.40
N PHE A 127 -9.88 11.65 17.24
CA PHE A 127 -9.29 12.86 16.67
C PHE A 127 -10.39 13.85 16.24
N PRO A 128 -10.17 15.17 16.33
CA PRO A 128 -11.23 16.16 16.17
C PRO A 128 -11.76 16.32 14.74
N SER A 129 -10.96 15.98 13.72
CA SER A 129 -11.35 16.04 12.30
C SER A 129 -10.80 14.83 11.53
N PRO A 130 -11.33 13.62 11.74
CA PRO A 130 -10.78 12.38 11.19
C PRO A 130 -10.53 12.40 9.68
N GLU A 131 -11.42 13.04 8.92
CA GLU A 131 -11.33 13.17 7.47
C GLU A 131 -10.15 14.06 7.04
N ILE A 132 -9.90 15.15 7.77
CA ILE A 132 -8.80 16.08 7.48
C ILE A 132 -7.46 15.41 7.82
N PHE A 133 -7.37 14.77 8.99
CA PHE A 133 -6.16 14.03 9.37
C PHE A 133 -5.89 12.88 8.40
N SER A 134 -6.94 12.17 7.96
CA SER A 134 -6.79 11.14 6.94
C SER A 134 -6.29 11.70 5.61
N LEU A 135 -6.89 12.79 5.11
CA LEU A 135 -6.48 13.45 3.88
C LEU A 135 -5.02 13.91 3.94
N LEU A 136 -4.59 14.47 5.08
CA LEU A 136 -3.21 14.91 5.27
C LEU A 136 -2.23 13.73 5.28
N THR A 137 -2.52 12.67 6.05
CA THR A 137 -1.69 11.47 6.09
C THR A 137 -1.61 10.80 4.71
N TYR A 138 -2.75 10.73 4.02
CA TYR A 138 -2.88 10.20 2.66
C TYR A 138 -2.02 10.97 1.65
N ALA A 139 -2.19 12.29 1.58
CA ALA A 139 -1.42 13.14 0.68
C ALA A 139 0.09 13.11 1.01
N MET A 140 0.45 13.03 2.30
CA MET A 140 1.84 12.99 2.72
C MET A 140 2.54 11.71 2.28
N TYR A 141 1.94 10.53 2.48
CA TYR A 141 2.64 9.30 2.09
C TYR A 141 2.74 9.18 0.57
N HIS A 142 1.70 9.52 -0.20
CA HIS A 142 1.78 9.46 -1.66
C HIS A 142 2.85 10.42 -2.20
N PHE A 143 2.92 11.65 -1.69
CA PHE A 143 3.99 12.58 -2.06
C PHE A 143 5.39 12.05 -1.75
N ILE A 144 5.57 11.39 -0.60
CA ILE A 144 6.87 10.81 -0.23
C ILE A 144 7.20 9.60 -1.11
N ASN A 145 6.21 8.76 -1.44
CA ASN A 145 6.40 7.65 -2.36
C ASN A 145 6.88 8.15 -3.73
N GLU A 146 6.22 9.18 -4.27
CA GLU A 146 6.64 9.83 -5.53
C GLU A 146 8.06 10.39 -5.45
N ALA A 147 8.42 11.01 -4.31
CA ALA A 147 9.77 11.52 -4.10
C ALA A 147 10.81 10.40 -4.05
N VAL A 148 10.50 9.27 -3.42
CA VAL A 148 11.37 8.08 -3.40
C VAL A 148 11.51 7.49 -4.81
N GLU A 149 10.43 7.43 -5.58
CA GLU A 149 10.45 6.90 -6.95
C GLU A 149 11.27 7.76 -7.92
N ASN A 150 11.13 9.09 -7.81
CA ASN A 150 11.86 10.05 -8.63
C ASN A 150 13.37 10.06 -8.33
N ASP A 151 13.77 9.64 -7.13
CA ASP A 151 15.18 9.46 -6.75
C ASP A 151 16.06 10.69 -7.13
N THR A 152 17.12 10.48 -7.91
CA THR A 152 18.03 11.52 -8.38
C THR A 152 17.58 12.19 -9.68
N HIS A 153 16.53 11.68 -10.33
CA HIS A 153 16.06 12.19 -11.61
C HIS A 153 15.56 13.64 -11.48
N GLN A 154 15.93 14.46 -12.46
CA GLN A 154 15.45 15.83 -12.62
C GLN A 154 15.03 16.03 -14.07
N GLY A 155 13.74 16.15 -14.32
CA GLY A 155 13.21 16.17 -15.69
C GLY A 155 11.71 15.86 -15.73
N ASP A 156 11.13 16.03 -16.91
CA ASP A 156 9.70 15.83 -17.11
C ASP A 156 9.29 14.45 -16.64
N ASN A 157 8.31 14.41 -15.76
CA ASN A 157 7.73 13.19 -15.25
C ASN A 157 6.21 13.35 -15.18
N VAL A 158 5.49 12.50 -15.90
CA VAL A 158 4.03 12.53 -15.96
C VAL A 158 3.38 11.63 -14.90
N ASP A 159 4.13 10.70 -14.29
CA ASP A 159 3.60 9.74 -13.32
C ASP A 159 2.99 10.47 -12.10
N PRO A 160 3.72 11.38 -11.40
CA PRO A 160 3.15 12.08 -10.23
C PRO A 160 1.93 12.93 -10.57
N ILE A 161 1.80 13.36 -11.85
CA ILE A 161 0.66 14.15 -12.31
C ILE A 161 -0.58 13.28 -12.41
N ALA A 162 -0.46 12.08 -13.00
CA ALA A 162 -1.56 11.12 -13.06
C ALA A 162 -1.97 10.71 -11.66
N ASP A 163 -0.99 10.30 -10.86
CA ASP A 163 -1.19 9.76 -9.51
C ASP A 163 -1.91 10.77 -8.62
N ILE A 164 -1.33 11.96 -8.44
CA ILE A 164 -1.85 12.93 -7.46
C ILE A 164 -3.09 13.67 -7.97
N TYR A 165 -3.10 14.13 -9.23
CA TYR A 165 -4.22 14.97 -9.71
C TYR A 165 -5.42 14.21 -10.24
N ILE A 166 -5.26 12.94 -10.62
CA ILE A 166 -6.35 12.15 -11.19
C ILE A 166 -6.75 11.04 -10.23
N PHE A 167 -5.81 10.17 -9.88
CA PHE A 167 -6.17 8.93 -9.19
C PHE A 167 -6.32 9.12 -7.69
N ASP A 168 -5.45 9.88 -7.03
CA ASP A 168 -5.53 10.12 -5.58
C ASP A 168 -6.73 10.98 -5.20
N ILE A 169 -6.94 12.09 -5.94
CA ILE A 169 -8.15 12.92 -5.79
C ILE A 169 -9.39 12.08 -6.15
N GLY A 170 -9.32 11.32 -7.24
CA GLY A 170 -10.37 10.41 -7.67
C GLY A 170 -10.71 9.38 -6.58
N ALA A 171 -9.71 8.89 -5.85
CA ALA A 171 -9.85 7.90 -4.80
C ALA A 171 -10.66 8.45 -3.62
N VAL A 172 -10.27 9.63 -3.14
CA VAL A 172 -10.97 10.34 -2.06
C VAL A 172 -12.41 10.61 -2.45
N ILE A 173 -12.66 11.09 -3.67
CA ILE A 173 -14.01 11.37 -4.17
C ILE A 173 -14.82 10.07 -4.27
N LEU A 174 -14.27 9.04 -4.94
CA LEU A 174 -14.93 7.77 -5.19
C LEU A 174 -15.32 7.06 -3.89
N PHE A 175 -14.42 7.03 -2.91
CA PHE A 175 -14.66 6.39 -1.61
C PHE A 175 -15.39 7.30 -0.60
N SER A 176 -15.76 8.53 -0.98
CA SER A 176 -16.68 9.34 -0.20
C SER A 176 -18.13 8.84 -0.29
N PHE A 177 -18.45 7.97 -1.25
CA PHE A 177 -19.78 7.40 -1.44
C PHE A 177 -19.95 6.09 -0.66
N ASP A 178 -21.01 5.98 0.15
CA ASP A 178 -21.28 4.80 0.99
C ASP A 178 -21.45 3.50 0.18
N ASN A 179 -22.16 3.56 -0.96
CA ASN A 179 -22.33 2.38 -1.82
C ASN A 179 -21.00 1.84 -2.36
N VAL A 180 -20.04 2.73 -2.64
CA VAL A 180 -18.70 2.33 -3.10
C VAL A 180 -17.94 1.66 -1.97
N LYS A 181 -17.91 2.29 -0.78
CA LYS A 181 -17.26 1.71 0.40
C LYS A 181 -17.85 0.34 0.72
N LYS A 182 -19.17 0.22 0.70
CA LYS A 182 -19.89 -1.04 0.93
C LYS A 182 -19.54 -2.10 -0.10
N PHE A 183 -19.58 -1.77 -1.40
CA PHE A 183 -19.22 -2.72 -2.46
C PHE A 183 -17.79 -3.25 -2.29
N PHE A 184 -16.82 -2.37 -2.06
CA PHE A 184 -15.44 -2.81 -1.88
C PHE A 184 -15.23 -3.56 -0.55
N ALA A 185 -15.81 -3.10 0.55
CA ALA A 185 -15.62 -3.73 1.87
C ALA A 185 -16.37 -5.05 2.05
N GLU A 186 -17.59 -5.17 1.52
CA GLU A 186 -18.49 -6.30 1.77
C GLU A 186 -18.56 -7.28 0.59
N ASP A 187 -18.72 -6.78 -0.64
CA ASP A 187 -18.87 -7.65 -1.82
C ASP A 187 -17.52 -8.16 -2.32
N LEU A 188 -16.52 -7.27 -2.37
CA LEU A 188 -15.16 -7.61 -2.77
C LEU A 188 -14.24 -7.97 -1.60
N ASN A 189 -14.70 -7.81 -0.35
CA ASN A 189 -13.90 -8.07 0.85
C ASN A 189 -12.50 -7.44 0.74
N LEU A 190 -12.43 -6.17 0.35
CA LEU A 190 -11.18 -5.42 0.24
C LEU A 190 -10.59 -5.19 1.63
N ALA A 191 -9.31 -5.53 1.82
CA ALA A 191 -8.59 -5.30 3.08
C ALA A 191 -7.15 -4.83 2.88
N ASP A 192 -6.63 -4.12 3.88
CA ASP A 192 -5.22 -3.75 4.01
C ASP A 192 -4.45 -4.90 4.67
N TRP A 193 -3.51 -5.44 3.90
CA TRP A 193 -2.59 -6.51 4.28
C TRP A 193 -1.14 -6.00 4.22
N SER A 194 -0.95 -4.71 4.52
CA SER A 194 0.36 -4.06 4.55
C SER A 194 1.30 -4.76 5.54
N LEU A 195 2.59 -4.73 5.23
CA LEU A 195 3.63 -5.43 5.99
C LEU A 195 3.92 -4.77 7.36
N GLN A 196 4.89 -5.32 8.09
CA GLN A 196 5.29 -4.87 9.42
C GLN A 196 6.60 -4.05 9.33
N PRO A 197 6.54 -2.74 9.02
CA PRO A 197 7.72 -1.93 8.75
C PRO A 197 8.59 -1.88 10.00
N SER A 198 9.87 -2.19 9.83
CA SER A 198 10.79 -2.40 10.94
C SER A 198 12.16 -1.80 10.64
N PHE A 199 12.78 -1.22 11.66
CA PHE A 199 14.11 -0.61 11.52
C PHE A 199 15.22 -1.50 12.07
N ILE A 200 16.33 -1.59 11.33
CA ILE A 200 17.64 -1.82 11.92
C ILE A 200 18.19 -0.46 12.33
N LEU A 201 18.55 -0.28 13.60
CA LEU A 201 18.94 1.03 14.16
C LEU A 201 20.46 1.23 14.30
N MET A 202 21.26 0.23 13.98
CA MET A 202 22.73 0.29 14.12
C MET A 202 23.38 0.94 12.89
N ASP A 203 24.41 1.76 13.13
CA ASP A 203 25.22 2.54 12.16
C ASP A 203 24.42 3.51 11.29
N GLU A 204 23.66 2.99 10.32
CA GLU A 204 22.81 3.76 9.41
C GLU A 204 21.42 3.11 9.38
N PRO A 205 20.35 3.79 9.83
CA PRO A 205 19.05 3.15 9.95
C PRO A 205 18.50 2.64 8.61
N GLU A 206 18.16 1.36 8.57
CA GLU A 206 17.59 0.69 7.40
C GLU A 206 16.12 0.31 7.67
N LEU A 207 15.23 0.62 6.71
CA LEU A 207 13.84 0.21 6.74
C LEU A 207 13.66 -1.13 6.02
N HIS A 208 13.07 -2.08 6.74
CA HIS A 208 12.83 -3.43 6.30
C HIS A 208 11.38 -3.84 6.49
N ASN A 209 10.99 -4.87 5.73
CA ASN A 209 9.65 -5.45 5.75
C ASN A 209 8.54 -4.39 5.66
N ASN A 210 8.80 -3.33 4.90
CA ASN A 210 7.82 -2.31 4.56
C ASN A 210 7.18 -2.66 3.21
N GLY A 211 5.89 -2.39 3.10
CA GLY A 211 5.18 -2.49 1.84
C GLY A 211 3.69 -2.36 2.02
N GLN A 212 3.05 -1.63 1.11
CA GLN A 212 1.60 -1.50 1.09
C GLN A 212 1.00 -2.58 0.20
N PHE A 213 0.12 -3.38 0.79
CA PHE A 213 -0.54 -4.46 0.07
C PHE A 213 -2.00 -4.55 0.47
N PHE A 214 -2.79 -4.99 -0.49
CA PHE A 214 -4.22 -5.14 -0.36
C PHE A 214 -4.64 -6.55 -0.79
N SER A 215 -5.79 -6.98 -0.31
CA SER A 215 -6.44 -8.19 -0.78
C SER A 215 -7.88 -7.93 -1.18
N ILE A 216 -8.34 -8.63 -2.20
CA ILE A 216 -9.74 -8.75 -2.61
C ILE A 216 -10.10 -10.23 -2.53
N LYS A 217 -11.28 -10.52 -1.98
CA LYS A 217 -11.90 -11.85 -2.01
C LYS A 217 -13.32 -11.72 -2.53
N TRP A 218 -13.52 -12.16 -3.77
CA TRP A 218 -14.83 -12.13 -4.39
C TRP A 218 -15.50 -13.50 -4.33
N LYS A 219 -16.61 -13.58 -3.62
CA LYS A 219 -17.35 -14.83 -3.39
C LYS A 219 -17.89 -15.42 -4.69
N PHE A 220 -17.73 -16.74 -4.87
CA PHE A 220 -18.37 -17.44 -5.98
C PHE A 220 -19.89 -17.58 -5.75
N PRO A 221 -20.73 -17.46 -6.79
CA PRO A 221 -22.19 -17.52 -6.64
C PRO A 221 -22.71 -18.91 -6.20
N PHE A 222 -21.87 -19.95 -6.25
CA PHE A 222 -22.21 -21.34 -5.95
C PHE A 222 -21.55 -21.88 -4.67
N SER A 223 -20.83 -21.04 -3.91
CA SER A 223 -20.17 -21.46 -2.67
C SER A 223 -20.10 -20.33 -1.65
N ASP A 224 -20.41 -20.64 -0.39
CA ASP A 224 -20.23 -19.71 0.72
C ASP A 224 -18.78 -19.65 1.24
N HIS A 225 -17.96 -20.63 0.87
CA HIS A 225 -16.58 -20.76 1.34
C HIS A 225 -15.54 -20.38 0.29
N LEU A 226 -15.80 -20.67 -0.99
CA LEU A 226 -14.84 -20.41 -2.05
C LEU A 226 -14.96 -18.98 -2.59
N HIS A 227 -13.82 -18.31 -2.67
CA HIS A 227 -13.69 -16.96 -3.20
C HIS A 227 -12.56 -16.90 -4.23
N LEU A 228 -12.74 -16.11 -5.28
CA LEU A 228 -11.64 -15.63 -6.10
C LEU A 228 -10.80 -14.68 -5.25
N PHE A 229 -9.48 -14.88 -5.26
CA PHE A 229 -8.55 -14.11 -4.45
C PHE A 229 -7.60 -13.31 -5.33
N TYR A 230 -7.39 -12.05 -4.96
CA TYR A 230 -6.38 -11.21 -5.57
C TYR A 230 -5.64 -10.41 -4.51
N TYR A 231 -4.32 -10.56 -4.45
CA TYR A 231 -3.43 -9.79 -3.59
C TYR A 231 -2.61 -8.85 -4.46
N PHE A 232 -2.58 -7.57 -4.13
CA PHE A 232 -1.96 -6.55 -4.96
C PHE A 232 -1.22 -5.47 -4.15
N GLY A 233 -0.22 -4.87 -4.78
CA GLY A 233 0.78 -3.96 -4.23
C GLY A 233 1.87 -3.75 -5.29
N THR A 234 3.13 -3.72 -4.88
CA THR A 234 4.28 -3.94 -5.78
C THR A 234 4.33 -5.34 -6.39
N ASN A 235 3.49 -6.26 -5.89
CA ASN A 235 3.26 -7.60 -6.42
C ASN A 235 1.79 -7.78 -6.74
N GLY A 236 1.46 -8.58 -7.76
CA GLY A 236 0.10 -9.00 -8.09
C GLY A 236 0.01 -10.53 -8.10
N VAL A 237 -0.83 -11.10 -7.24
CA VAL A 237 -0.99 -12.55 -7.04
C VAL A 237 -2.48 -12.88 -7.13
N GLY A 238 -2.85 -13.69 -8.13
CA GLY A 238 -4.21 -14.20 -8.31
C GLY A 238 -4.33 -15.64 -7.82
N GLY A 239 -5.49 -16.01 -7.28
CA GLY A 239 -5.71 -17.37 -6.81
C GLY A 239 -7.08 -17.60 -6.19
N LEU A 240 -7.12 -18.47 -5.19
CA LEU A 240 -8.34 -18.88 -4.50
C LEU A 240 -8.21 -18.67 -3.00
N SER A 241 -9.32 -18.37 -2.36
CA SER A 241 -9.45 -18.31 -0.90
C SER A 241 -10.58 -19.22 -0.44
N TYR A 242 -10.32 -19.99 0.62
CA TYR A 242 -11.31 -20.79 1.31
C TYR A 242 -11.59 -20.17 2.68
N LYS A 243 -12.82 -19.72 2.90
CA LYS A 243 -13.29 -19.09 4.14
C LYS A 243 -14.04 -20.11 5.00
N PHE A 244 -13.63 -20.25 6.26
CA PHE A 244 -14.27 -21.09 7.25
C PHE A 244 -15.40 -20.34 7.97
N ASP A 245 -16.35 -21.07 8.54
CA ASP A 245 -17.50 -20.48 9.28
C ASP A 245 -17.08 -19.67 10.51
N SER A 246 -15.93 -20.01 11.08
CA SER A 246 -15.32 -19.32 12.22
C SER A 246 -14.67 -17.98 11.84
N GLY A 247 -14.65 -17.63 10.55
CA GLY A 247 -14.17 -16.36 10.02
C GLY A 247 -12.72 -16.38 9.54
N GLU A 248 -11.98 -17.45 9.80
CA GLU A 248 -10.67 -17.70 9.22
C GLU A 248 -10.77 -17.89 7.71
N ALA A 249 -9.69 -17.59 7.00
CA ALA A 249 -9.54 -17.98 5.60
C ALA A 249 -8.09 -18.35 5.29
N ILE A 250 -7.93 -19.29 4.35
CA ILE A 250 -6.65 -19.63 3.73
C ILE A 250 -6.72 -19.23 2.27
N SER A 251 -5.75 -18.45 1.81
CA SER A 251 -5.67 -17.99 0.42
C SER A 251 -4.34 -18.41 -0.19
N LEU A 252 -4.38 -18.96 -1.40
CA LEU A 252 -3.19 -19.37 -2.15
C LEU A 252 -3.26 -18.75 -3.54
N GLY A 253 -2.14 -18.24 -4.03
CA GLY A 253 -2.07 -17.72 -5.38
C GLY A 253 -0.68 -17.70 -6.00
N VAL A 254 -0.68 -17.41 -7.30
CA VAL A 254 0.50 -17.23 -8.14
C VAL A 254 0.36 -15.93 -8.93
N GLY A 255 1.48 -15.28 -9.21
CA GLY A 255 1.49 -14.11 -10.07
C GLY A 255 2.89 -13.54 -10.25
N MET A 256 2.97 -12.22 -10.30
CA MET A 256 4.18 -11.47 -10.62
C MET A 256 4.51 -10.44 -9.56
N ALA A 257 5.78 -10.12 -9.41
CA ALA A 257 6.32 -9.11 -8.51
C ALA A 257 7.23 -8.16 -9.29
N ALA A 258 7.15 -6.86 -8.99
CA ALA A 258 8.11 -5.89 -9.48
C ALA A 258 9.50 -6.18 -8.90
N SER A 259 10.51 -6.31 -9.76
CA SER A 259 11.90 -6.50 -9.33
C SER A 259 12.75 -5.25 -9.50
N GLU A 260 12.72 -4.63 -10.68
CA GLU A 260 13.61 -3.53 -11.06
C GLU A 260 12.91 -2.56 -12.02
N PHE A 261 13.37 -1.31 -12.07
CA PHE A 261 12.92 -0.33 -13.06
C PHE A 261 13.72 -0.40 -14.34
N ILE A 262 13.03 -0.45 -15.48
CA ILE A 262 13.63 -0.34 -16.81
C ILE A 262 13.22 1.01 -17.41
N THR A 263 14.21 1.88 -17.68
CA THR A 263 13.96 3.16 -18.35
C THR A 263 13.83 2.94 -19.86
N LEU A 264 12.63 3.17 -20.40
CA LEU A 264 12.32 3.06 -21.82
C LEU A 264 12.66 4.35 -22.59
N ASN A 265 12.51 5.52 -21.95
CA ASN A 265 12.88 6.81 -22.52
C ASN A 265 13.40 7.76 -21.44
N ALA A 266 14.67 8.15 -21.55
CA ALA A 266 15.34 9.00 -20.56
C ALA A 266 14.89 10.47 -20.59
N ILE A 267 14.42 10.98 -21.74
CA ILE A 267 13.99 12.39 -21.89
C ILE A 267 12.64 12.59 -21.20
N SER A 268 11.71 11.65 -21.39
CA SER A 268 10.36 11.70 -20.83
C SER A 268 10.22 10.91 -19.53
N ASN A 269 11.35 10.43 -18.98
CA ASN A 269 11.44 9.53 -17.83
C ASN A 269 10.47 8.34 -17.88
N LYS A 270 10.17 7.80 -19.08
CA LYS A 270 9.23 6.69 -19.22
C LYS A 270 9.87 5.42 -18.67
N LYS A 271 9.27 4.84 -17.64
CA LYS A 271 9.73 3.59 -17.02
C LYS A 271 8.71 2.47 -17.18
N THR A 272 9.22 1.24 -17.12
CA THR A 272 8.44 0.00 -16.95
C THR A 272 9.10 -0.84 -15.87
N LEU A 273 8.40 -1.87 -15.39
CA LEU A 273 8.89 -2.75 -14.34
C LEU A 273 9.36 -4.08 -14.92
N ASP A 274 10.51 -4.56 -14.47
CA ASP A 274 10.81 -5.97 -14.58
C ASP A 274 9.92 -6.80 -13.62
N LEU A 275 9.44 -7.95 -14.08
CA LEU A 275 8.41 -8.74 -13.43
C LEU A 275 8.92 -10.16 -13.29
N VAL A 276 8.94 -10.64 -12.05
CA VAL A 276 9.38 -11.98 -11.69
C VAL A 276 8.26 -12.76 -11.05
N TRP A 277 8.31 -14.09 -11.14
CA TRP A 277 7.32 -14.96 -10.52
C TRP A 277 7.22 -14.75 -9.00
N ASN A 278 5.99 -14.74 -8.51
CA ASN A 278 5.62 -14.66 -7.11
C ASN A 278 4.59 -15.76 -6.77
N LEU A 279 4.78 -16.40 -5.62
CA LEU A 279 3.86 -17.35 -5.01
C LEU A 279 3.54 -16.87 -3.60
N GLY A 280 2.28 -16.96 -3.18
CA GLY A 280 1.86 -16.51 -1.86
C GLY A 280 0.83 -17.44 -1.22
N LEU A 281 1.04 -17.76 0.06
CA LEU A 281 0.08 -18.42 0.94
C LEU A 281 -0.23 -17.49 2.11
N PHE A 282 -1.51 -17.28 2.38
CA PHE A 282 -2.02 -16.31 3.33
C PHE A 282 -3.02 -16.97 4.26
N TYR A 283 -2.97 -16.58 5.53
CA TYR A 283 -3.91 -16.99 6.56
C TYR A 283 -4.41 -15.74 7.29
N ASP A 284 -5.72 -15.53 7.31
CA ASP A 284 -6.35 -14.36 7.92
C ASP A 284 -7.55 -14.76 8.77
N LEU A 285 -7.93 -13.86 9.68
CA LEU A 285 -9.16 -13.97 10.48
C LEU A 285 -10.00 -12.73 10.26
N ASN A 286 -11.22 -12.90 9.79
CA ASN A 286 -12.15 -11.81 9.47
C ASN A 286 -11.50 -10.74 8.55
N ASN A 287 -10.71 -11.19 7.59
CA ASN A 287 -10.00 -10.35 6.62
C ASN A 287 -8.84 -9.51 7.18
N SER A 288 -8.44 -9.70 8.44
CA SER A 288 -7.19 -9.17 9.01
C SER A 288 -6.11 -10.25 8.93
N LEU A 289 -5.00 -9.97 8.24
CA LEU A 289 -3.98 -10.97 7.93
C LEU A 289 -3.24 -11.43 9.19
N LEU A 290 -3.24 -12.73 9.48
CA LEU A 290 -2.57 -13.31 10.65
C LEU A 290 -1.19 -13.85 10.30
N ALA A 291 -1.03 -14.46 9.12
CA ALA A 291 0.25 -14.91 8.63
C ALA A 291 0.32 -14.94 7.11
N ASN A 292 1.51 -14.78 6.56
CA ASN A 292 1.77 -15.09 5.16
C ASN A 292 3.17 -15.70 4.98
N ILE A 293 3.31 -16.45 3.90
CA ILE A 293 4.60 -16.78 3.30
C ILE A 293 4.51 -16.45 1.82
N SER A 294 5.53 -15.75 1.32
CA SER A 294 5.69 -15.48 -0.09
C SER A 294 7.08 -15.91 -0.57
N TRP A 295 7.11 -16.40 -1.80
CA TRP A 295 8.33 -16.67 -2.52
C TRP A 295 8.34 -15.83 -3.79
N THR A 296 9.43 -15.11 -4.02
CA THR A 296 9.60 -14.21 -5.17
C THR A 296 10.98 -14.43 -5.76
N LYS A 297 11.12 -14.48 -7.08
CA LYS A 297 12.44 -14.61 -7.73
C LYS A 297 13.22 -13.26 -7.80
N LYS A 298 13.14 -12.39 -6.78
CA LYS A 298 13.81 -11.06 -6.73
C LYS A 298 15.17 -11.09 -6.02
N THR A 299 16.02 -10.11 -6.30
CA THR A 299 17.38 -9.97 -5.73
C THR A 299 17.39 -9.57 -4.26
N ASP A 300 16.43 -8.74 -3.85
CA ASP A 300 16.25 -8.27 -2.47
C ASP A 300 15.78 -9.40 -1.54
N TYR A 301 14.47 -9.69 -1.43
CA TYR A 301 13.96 -10.81 -0.62
C TYR A 301 13.34 -11.92 -1.45
N MET A 302 13.93 -13.10 -1.41
CA MET A 302 13.41 -14.27 -2.10
C MET A 302 12.27 -14.93 -1.33
N ILE A 303 12.40 -15.06 -0.01
CA ILE A 303 11.36 -15.60 0.87
C ILE A 303 11.00 -14.50 1.86
N ASN A 304 9.72 -14.25 2.06
CA ASN A 304 9.22 -13.38 3.13
C ASN A 304 8.14 -14.12 3.91
N VAL A 305 8.29 -14.21 5.22
CA VAL A 305 7.34 -14.79 6.17
C VAL A 305 6.92 -13.71 7.13
N ASN A 306 5.61 -13.52 7.30
CA ASN A 306 5.05 -12.61 8.29
C ASN A 306 4.09 -13.37 9.20
N ILE A 307 4.17 -13.07 10.49
CA ILE A 307 3.26 -13.48 11.54
C ILE A 307 2.86 -12.20 12.26
N TYR A 308 1.58 -11.89 12.29
CA TYR A 308 1.06 -10.66 12.91
C TYR A 308 0.65 -10.93 14.37
N PRO A 309 0.53 -9.88 15.20
CA PRO A 309 -0.03 -10.02 16.54
C PRO A 309 -1.37 -10.74 16.55
N GLY A 310 -1.67 -11.43 17.64
CA GLY A 310 -2.86 -12.25 17.85
C GLY A 310 -2.66 -13.73 17.55
N LEU A 311 -1.73 -14.09 16.64
CA LEU A 311 -1.48 -15.49 16.26
C LEU A 311 -0.61 -16.24 17.30
N ILE A 312 0.46 -15.61 17.77
CA ILE A 312 1.33 -16.14 18.83
C ILE A 312 1.06 -15.36 20.11
N LYS A 313 0.77 -16.04 21.22
CA LYS A 313 0.53 -15.42 22.53
C LYS A 313 1.49 -15.97 23.57
N ILE A 314 2.17 -15.08 24.28
CA ILE A 314 3.10 -15.38 25.37
C ILE A 314 2.62 -14.57 26.58
N GLY A 315 1.82 -15.19 27.44
CA GLY A 315 1.08 -14.47 28.49
C GLY A 315 0.15 -13.43 27.88
N ASP A 316 0.25 -12.19 28.37
CA ASP A 316 -0.55 -11.05 27.89
C ASP A 316 0.01 -10.37 26.64
N ILE A 317 1.17 -10.84 26.15
CA ILE A 317 1.86 -10.25 25.01
C ILE A 317 1.61 -11.10 23.77
N SER A 318 1.40 -10.42 22.64
CA SER A 318 1.26 -11.05 21.34
C SER A 318 2.16 -10.35 20.31
N PRO A 319 3.38 -10.84 20.08
CA PRO A 319 4.30 -10.22 19.13
C PRO A 319 3.89 -10.52 17.69
N GLY A 320 4.14 -9.56 16.81
CA GLY A 320 4.33 -9.80 15.39
C GLY A 320 5.79 -10.18 15.12
N LEU A 321 6.01 -11.13 14.24
CA LEU A 321 7.33 -11.62 13.83
C LEU A 321 7.41 -11.64 12.31
N TRP A 322 8.58 -11.40 11.76
CA TRP A 322 8.81 -11.62 10.33
C TRP A 322 10.23 -12.09 10.05
N LEU A 323 10.39 -12.75 8.91
CA LEU A 323 11.64 -13.28 8.39
C LEU A 323 11.71 -12.99 6.89
N ALA A 324 12.81 -12.41 6.45
CA ALA A 324 13.13 -12.29 5.05
C ALA A 324 14.45 -13.01 4.73
N ILE A 325 14.49 -13.80 3.66
CA ILE A 325 15.70 -14.48 3.17
C ILE A 325 15.94 -14.03 1.74
N ASN A 326 17.15 -13.55 1.44
CA ASN A 326 17.51 -13.15 0.08
C ASN A 326 18.04 -14.32 -0.78
N LYS A 327 18.45 -14.03 -2.02
CA LYS A 327 19.01 -15.05 -2.93
C LYS A 327 20.33 -15.68 -2.46
N ASN A 328 21.11 -14.99 -1.62
CA ASN A 328 22.40 -15.50 -1.13
C ASN A 328 22.29 -16.29 0.18
N GLY A 329 21.08 -16.42 0.73
CA GLY A 329 20.80 -17.14 1.96
C GLY A 329 20.93 -16.31 3.23
N SER A 330 21.31 -15.03 3.16
CA SER A 330 21.29 -14.16 4.34
C SER A 330 19.85 -13.88 4.76
N SER A 331 19.59 -13.99 6.05
CA SER A 331 18.30 -13.73 6.67
C SER A 331 18.26 -12.37 7.34
N ILE A 332 17.08 -11.76 7.43
CA ILE A 332 16.79 -10.64 8.33
C ILE A 332 15.52 -11.01 9.08
N TRP A 333 15.53 -10.76 10.38
CA TRP A 333 14.43 -11.06 11.29
C TRP A 333 13.91 -9.76 11.88
N GLY A 334 12.62 -9.72 12.19
CA GLY A 334 12.10 -8.61 12.95
C GLY A 334 10.92 -8.96 13.82
N LEU A 335 10.66 -8.03 14.74
CA LEU A 335 9.65 -8.12 15.77
C LEU A 335 8.85 -6.82 15.80
N ASN A 336 7.55 -6.93 15.99
CA ASN A 336 6.65 -5.79 16.11
C ASN A 336 5.63 -6.04 17.23
N PHE A 337 5.08 -4.98 17.79
CA PHE A 337 4.03 -5.06 18.79
C PHE A 337 2.93 -4.05 18.45
N SER A 338 1.68 -4.40 18.72
CA SER A 338 0.51 -3.55 18.38
C SER A 338 0.51 -2.18 19.07
N TRP A 339 1.23 -2.02 20.17
CA TRP A 339 1.37 -0.74 20.87
C TRP A 339 2.57 0.10 20.40
N LEU A 340 3.38 -0.41 19.48
CA LEU A 340 4.48 0.33 18.87
C LEU A 340 4.09 0.85 17.49
N PRO A 341 4.61 2.02 17.08
CA PRO A 341 4.30 2.58 15.77
C PRO A 341 4.99 1.83 14.60
N PHE A 342 6.08 1.12 14.89
CA PHE A 342 6.89 0.33 13.96
C PHE A 342 7.66 -0.76 14.71
N GLY A 343 8.20 -1.74 13.97
CA GLY A 343 8.98 -2.85 14.52
C GLY A 343 10.49 -2.63 14.53
N PHE A 344 11.22 -3.61 15.05
CA PHE A 344 12.68 -3.66 15.08
C PHE A 344 13.19 -4.87 14.32
N ALA A 345 14.35 -4.72 13.68
CA ALA A 345 14.94 -5.74 12.83
C ALA A 345 16.41 -6.01 13.17
N LEU A 346 16.88 -7.20 12.83
CA LEU A 346 18.24 -7.71 13.05
C LEU A 346 18.68 -8.58 11.86
N LYS A 347 19.95 -8.46 11.45
CA LYS A 347 20.58 -9.27 10.39
C LYS A 347 21.21 -10.53 10.97
#